data_AF-A0A0L0F5P1-F1
#
_entry.id   AF-A0A0L0F5P1-F1
#
_cell.length_a   1.000
_cell.length_b   1.000
_cell.length_c   1.000
_cell.angle_alpha   90.00
_cell.angle_beta   90.00
_cell.angle_gamma   90.00
#
_symmetry.space_group_name_H-M   'P 1'
#
loop_
_entity.id
_entity.type
_entity.pdbx_description
1 polymer ?
#
loop_
_entity_poly.entity_id
_entity_poly.type
_entity_poly.pdbx_seq_one_letter_code
_entity_poly.pdbx_strand_id
1 'polypeptide(L)'
;MIRRAFEAGWGFVLTKTFVLDKDSVVNVSPRIVRGSTSNHIYGPGQTSFLNIELISEKSASYWLTSIAQLKRDFPEQIIIGSIMCGYVEEDWVELAKKTEASGADILELNLSCPHGMGEKGMGLACGQREDLVEDICKWVRAAVSIPFFAKLTPNVTDITDIAKAAQVGG
;
A
#
# COMPACT_ATOMS: atom_id res chain seq x y z
N MET A 1 -16.28 0.91 4.91
CA MET A 1 -15.57 0.45 6.12
C MET A 1 -14.84 1.61 6.77
N ILE A 2 -13.97 2.32 6.03
CA ILE A 2 -13.24 3.50 6.52
C ILE A 2 -14.15 4.54 7.20
N ARG A 3 -15.26 4.95 6.56
CA ARG A 3 -16.25 5.87 7.16
C ARG A 3 -16.65 5.47 8.60
N ARG A 4 -17.00 4.20 8.80
CA ARG A 4 -17.39 3.68 10.13
C ARG A 4 -16.23 3.71 11.13
N ALA A 5 -14.99 3.57 10.67
CA ALA A 5 -13.82 3.70 11.55
C ALA A 5 -13.65 5.15 12.01
N PHE A 6 -13.83 6.13 11.12
CA PHE A 6 -13.81 7.55 11.48
C PHE A 6 -14.97 7.94 12.40
N GLU A 7 -16.19 7.46 12.13
CA GLU A 7 -17.35 7.64 13.02
C GLU A 7 -17.09 7.04 14.43
N ALA A 8 -16.30 5.97 14.50
CA ALA A 8 -15.88 5.34 15.76
C ALA A 8 -14.66 6.02 16.43
N GLY A 9 -14.11 7.08 15.83
CA GLY A 9 -13.02 7.87 16.42
C GLY A 9 -11.59 7.43 16.06
N TRP A 10 -11.39 6.65 15.00
CA TRP A 10 -10.05 6.33 14.51
C TRP A 10 -9.36 7.59 13.95
N GLY A 11 -8.11 7.85 14.35
CA GLY A 11 -7.39 9.08 13.96
C GLY A 11 -6.92 9.11 12.50
N PHE A 12 -6.61 7.95 11.92
CA PHE A 12 -6.23 7.83 10.51
C PHE A 12 -6.56 6.44 9.96
N VAL A 13 -6.51 6.31 8.64
CA VAL A 13 -6.70 5.04 7.92
C VAL A 13 -5.78 4.96 6.71
N LEU A 14 -5.51 3.73 6.27
CA LEU A 14 -4.98 3.44 4.94
C LEU A 14 -6.09 2.92 4.04
N THR A 15 -6.05 3.26 2.77
CA THR A 15 -6.78 2.48 1.75
C THR A 15 -6.16 1.08 1.64
N LYS A 16 -6.95 0.09 1.19
CA LYS A 16 -6.32 -1.14 0.68
C LYS A 16 -5.49 -0.72 -0.53
N THR A 17 -4.26 -1.23 -0.64
CA THR A 17 -3.38 -0.93 -1.77
C THR A 17 -4.12 -1.08 -3.08
N PHE A 18 -4.07 -0.08 -3.95
CA PHE A 18 -4.67 -0.12 -5.27
C PHE A 18 -3.64 0.24 -6.34
N VAL A 19 -3.97 -0.10 -7.58
CA VAL A 19 -3.10 -0.01 -8.75
C VAL A 19 -3.85 0.66 -9.90
N LEU A 20 -3.16 0.97 -11.00
CA LEU A 20 -3.77 1.31 -12.27
C LEU A 20 -4.60 0.14 -12.82
N ASP A 21 -5.61 0.43 -13.65
CA ASP A 21 -6.57 -0.58 -14.12
C ASP A 21 -5.88 -1.71 -14.93
N LYS A 22 -4.78 -1.40 -15.63
CA LYS A 22 -3.97 -2.37 -16.37
C LYS A 22 -3.34 -3.46 -15.49
N ASP A 23 -3.18 -3.16 -14.20
CA ASP A 23 -2.55 -4.04 -13.21
C ASP A 23 -3.58 -4.71 -12.29
N SER A 24 -4.87 -4.61 -12.63
CA SER A 24 -5.97 -5.23 -11.88
C SER A 24 -5.72 -6.71 -11.59
N VAL A 25 -6.22 -7.15 -10.44
CA VAL A 25 -6.04 -8.51 -9.92
C VAL A 25 -7.36 -9.13 -9.52
N VAL A 26 -7.35 -10.46 -9.44
CA VAL A 26 -8.44 -11.26 -8.90
C VAL A 26 -7.86 -12.16 -7.81
N ASN A 27 -8.44 -12.09 -6.62
CA ASN A 27 -8.04 -12.92 -5.50
C ASN A 27 -8.56 -14.35 -5.65
N VAL A 28 -7.83 -15.31 -5.09
CA VAL A 28 -8.28 -16.71 -4.96
C VAL A 28 -9.03 -16.95 -3.65
N SER A 29 -9.64 -18.13 -3.51
CA SER A 29 -10.25 -18.57 -2.25
C SER A 29 -10.05 -20.08 -2.06
N PRO A 30 -9.68 -20.56 -0.85
CA PRO A 30 -9.47 -19.81 0.40
C PRO A 30 -8.17 -18.99 0.39
N ARG A 31 -8.10 -17.89 1.16
CA ARG A 31 -6.95 -16.96 1.11
C ARG A 31 -6.51 -16.31 2.43
N ILE A 32 -7.31 -16.41 3.48
CA ILE A 32 -6.94 -15.93 4.84
C ILE A 32 -7.24 -17.08 5.79
N VAL A 33 -6.22 -17.50 6.55
CA VAL A 33 -6.32 -18.61 7.49
C VAL A 33 -5.77 -18.22 8.85
N ARG A 34 -6.28 -18.87 9.89
CA ARG A 34 -5.73 -18.75 11.25
C ARG A 34 -4.28 -19.26 11.29
N GLY A 35 -3.48 -18.67 12.16
CA GLY A 35 -2.15 -19.17 12.46
C GLY A 35 -2.16 -20.50 13.22
N SER A 36 -1.12 -21.29 13.01
CA SER A 36 -0.77 -22.47 13.82
C SER A 36 0.31 -22.18 14.86
N THR A 37 0.65 -20.91 15.07
CA THR A 37 1.74 -20.45 15.96
C THR A 37 1.46 -20.68 17.45
N SER A 38 0.20 -20.96 17.82
CA SER A 38 -0.23 -21.26 19.19
C SER A 38 -1.03 -22.57 19.30
N ASN A 39 -0.68 -23.58 18.50
CA ASN A 39 -1.37 -24.87 18.45
C ASN A 39 -2.88 -24.74 18.13
N HIS A 40 -3.72 -25.58 18.73
CA HIS A 40 -5.14 -25.74 18.43
C HIS A 40 -6.07 -24.79 19.23
N ILE A 41 -5.71 -23.51 19.34
CA ILE A 41 -6.53 -22.50 20.04
C ILE A 41 -7.44 -21.76 19.05
N TYR A 42 -8.73 -22.07 19.09
CA TYR A 42 -9.76 -21.45 18.24
C TYR A 42 -10.49 -20.31 18.95
N GLY A 43 -11.19 -19.46 18.18
CA GLY A 43 -11.98 -18.35 18.73
C GLY A 43 -11.16 -17.07 18.94
N PRO A 44 -11.40 -16.31 20.02
CA PRO A 44 -10.76 -15.00 20.24
C PRO A 44 -9.24 -15.12 20.44
N GLY A 45 -8.54 -14.00 20.23
CA GLY A 45 -7.11 -13.91 20.56
C GLY A 45 -6.19 -14.75 19.67
N GLN A 46 -6.50 -14.86 18.37
CA GLN A 46 -5.61 -15.54 17.44
C GLN A 46 -4.23 -14.88 17.41
N THR A 47 -3.18 -15.69 17.62
CA THR A 47 -1.80 -15.19 17.73
C THR A 47 -1.21 -14.75 16.40
N SER A 48 -1.69 -15.31 15.29
CA SER A 48 -1.33 -14.86 13.95
C SER A 48 -2.38 -15.26 12.91
N PHE A 49 -2.24 -14.68 11.72
CA PHE A 49 -2.95 -15.06 10.51
C PHE A 49 -1.94 -15.24 9.37
N LEU A 50 -2.26 -16.11 8.43
CA LEU A 50 -1.56 -16.20 7.15
C LEU A 50 -2.52 -15.81 6.05
N ASN A 51 -2.04 -15.01 5.09
CA ASN A 51 -2.82 -14.65 3.92
C ASN A 51 -2.01 -14.78 2.64
N ILE A 52 -2.71 -15.13 1.56
CA ILE A 52 -2.25 -15.03 0.17
C ILE A 52 -3.13 -14.03 -0.60
N GLU A 53 -3.68 -13.05 0.12
CA GLU A 53 -4.46 -11.98 -0.48
C GLU A 53 -3.54 -11.01 -1.22
N LEU A 54 -4.00 -10.57 -2.39
CA LEU A 54 -3.32 -9.57 -3.20
C LEU A 54 -3.70 -8.15 -2.72
N ILE A 55 -3.51 -7.18 -3.60
CA ILE A 55 -4.01 -5.81 -3.47
C ILE A 55 -5.54 -5.74 -3.63
N SER A 56 -6.10 -4.54 -3.70
CA SER A 56 -7.53 -4.34 -3.92
C SER A 56 -7.97 -4.88 -5.29
N GLU A 57 -9.11 -5.58 -5.32
CA GLU A 57 -9.82 -5.92 -6.57
C GLU A 57 -10.69 -4.76 -7.07
N LYS A 58 -10.77 -3.66 -6.32
CA LYS A 58 -11.50 -2.45 -6.74
C LYS A 58 -10.56 -1.56 -7.55
N SER A 59 -11.10 -0.93 -8.58
CA SER A 59 -10.36 -0.05 -9.48
C SER A 59 -9.79 1.17 -8.78
N ALA A 60 -8.80 1.81 -9.41
CA ALA A 60 -8.29 3.10 -8.95
C ALA A 60 -9.42 4.13 -8.83
N SER A 61 -10.30 4.21 -9.84
CA SER A 61 -11.44 5.16 -9.85
C SER A 61 -12.33 5.02 -8.61
N TYR A 62 -12.59 3.79 -8.15
CA TYR A 62 -13.33 3.55 -6.89
C TYR A 62 -12.62 4.19 -5.70
N TRP A 63 -11.31 3.98 -5.56
CA TRP A 63 -10.55 4.49 -4.42
C TRP A 63 -10.38 6.00 -4.47
N LEU A 64 -10.07 6.57 -5.63
CA LEU A 64 -9.97 8.02 -5.83
C LEU A 64 -11.29 8.72 -5.47
N THR A 65 -12.42 8.19 -5.96
CA THR A 65 -13.75 8.73 -5.61
C THR A 65 -14.03 8.58 -4.12
N SER A 66 -13.66 7.45 -3.52
CA SER A 66 -13.88 7.19 -2.09
C SER A 66 -13.04 8.11 -1.21
N ILE A 67 -11.77 8.36 -1.56
CA ILE A 67 -10.89 9.29 -0.83
C ILE A 67 -11.49 10.70 -0.86
N ALA A 68 -11.89 11.19 -2.04
CA ALA A 68 -12.51 12.52 -2.17
C ALA A 68 -13.79 12.65 -1.34
N GLN A 69 -14.64 11.60 -1.34
CA GLN A 69 -15.84 11.57 -0.50
C GLN A 69 -15.51 11.55 0.99
N LEU A 70 -14.52 10.76 1.40
CA LEU A 70 -14.14 10.66 2.82
C LEU A 70 -13.51 11.96 3.32
N LYS A 71 -12.63 12.61 2.55
CA LYS A 71 -12.04 13.90 2.95
C LYS A 71 -13.06 15.02 3.04
N ARG A 72 -14.07 15.03 2.17
CA ARG A 72 -15.18 16.00 2.28
C ARG A 72 -15.95 15.83 3.58
N ASP A 73 -16.21 14.59 3.98
CA ASP A 73 -17.06 14.30 5.14
C ASP A 73 -16.26 14.28 6.45
N PHE A 74 -14.95 14.04 6.37
CA PHE A 74 -14.01 13.90 7.48
C PHE A 74 -12.73 14.71 7.18
N PRO A 75 -12.81 16.05 7.12
CA PRO A 75 -11.70 16.90 6.68
C PRO A 75 -10.47 16.83 7.61
N GLU A 76 -10.70 16.64 8.92
CA GLU A 76 -9.65 16.58 9.94
C GLU A 76 -8.99 15.21 10.05
N GLN A 77 -9.63 14.15 9.55
CA GLN A 77 -9.09 12.79 9.62
C GLN A 77 -8.09 12.53 8.50
N ILE A 78 -6.99 11.87 8.87
CA ILE A 78 -5.90 11.57 7.93
C ILE A 78 -6.22 10.32 7.12
N ILE A 79 -6.14 10.44 5.80
CA ILE A 79 -6.28 9.35 4.85
C ILE A 79 -4.96 9.15 4.12
N ILE A 80 -4.41 7.95 4.26
CA ILE A 80 -3.19 7.53 3.58
C ILE A 80 -3.56 6.65 2.39
N GLY A 81 -3.25 7.13 1.17
CA GLY A 81 -3.47 6.40 -0.07
C GLY A 81 -2.38 5.35 -0.27
N SER A 82 -2.67 4.08 -0.02
CA SER A 82 -1.74 2.97 -0.32
C SER A 82 -1.80 2.63 -1.80
N ILE A 83 -0.67 2.73 -2.49
CA ILE A 83 -0.56 2.53 -3.94
C ILE A 83 0.60 1.59 -4.28
N MET A 84 0.52 0.95 -5.46
CA MET A 84 1.58 0.10 -5.99
C MET A 84 1.58 0.19 -7.51
N CYS A 85 2.77 0.11 -8.11
CA CYS A 85 2.98 0.00 -9.55
C CYS A 85 4.15 -0.95 -9.82
N GLY A 86 4.33 -1.34 -11.08
CA GLY A 86 5.57 -1.96 -11.55
C GLY A 86 6.76 -1.01 -11.45
N TYR A 87 7.96 -1.50 -11.75
CA TYR A 87 9.13 -0.63 -11.89
C TYR A 87 9.07 0.16 -13.23
N VAL A 88 8.12 1.07 -13.30
CA VAL A 88 7.80 1.93 -14.44
C VAL A 88 7.51 3.32 -13.88
N GLU A 89 8.37 4.28 -14.19
CA GLU A 89 8.30 5.64 -13.65
C GLU A 89 6.94 6.28 -13.93
N GLU A 90 6.46 6.19 -15.16
CA GLU A 90 5.22 6.83 -15.60
C GLU A 90 4.01 6.36 -14.79
N ASP A 91 3.99 5.09 -14.40
CA ASP A 91 2.89 4.50 -13.64
C ASP A 91 2.85 5.02 -12.21
N TRP A 92 4.01 5.07 -11.55
CA TRP A 92 4.14 5.63 -10.20
C TRP A 92 3.76 7.11 -10.18
N VAL A 93 4.27 7.89 -11.14
CA VAL A 93 3.94 9.31 -11.27
C VAL A 93 2.45 9.52 -11.52
N GLU A 94 1.84 8.76 -12.43
CA GLU A 94 0.42 8.86 -12.74
C GLU A 94 -0.45 8.55 -11.51
N LEU A 95 -0.22 7.39 -10.88
CA LEU A 95 -1.04 6.93 -9.78
C LEU A 95 -0.87 7.79 -8.53
N ALA A 96 0.35 8.25 -8.24
CA ALA A 96 0.63 9.17 -7.13
C ALA A 96 -0.10 10.50 -7.31
N LYS A 97 0.01 11.14 -8.49
CA LYS A 97 -0.68 12.41 -8.79
C LYS A 97 -2.19 12.29 -8.72
N LYS A 98 -2.76 11.21 -9.27
CA LYS A 98 -4.20 10.95 -9.16
C LYS A 98 -4.64 10.83 -7.71
N THR A 99 -3.85 10.12 -6.90
CA THR A 99 -4.17 9.90 -5.48
C THR A 99 -4.06 11.18 -4.67
N GLU A 100 -3.02 11.99 -4.86
CA GLU A 100 -2.92 13.34 -4.28
C GLU A 100 -4.11 14.23 -4.70
N ALA A 101 -4.43 14.27 -6.01
CA ALA A 101 -5.54 15.07 -6.52
C ALA A 101 -6.92 14.64 -5.96
N SER A 102 -7.05 13.39 -5.49
CA SER A 102 -8.26 12.93 -4.80
C SER A 102 -8.41 13.44 -3.36
N GLY A 103 -7.37 14.09 -2.82
CA GLY A 103 -7.35 14.66 -1.49
C GLY A 103 -6.65 13.78 -0.44
N ALA A 104 -5.95 12.72 -0.82
CA ALA A 104 -5.17 11.94 0.14
C ALA A 104 -4.17 12.85 0.88
N ASP A 105 -4.07 12.72 2.20
CA ASP A 105 -3.19 13.56 3.01
C ASP A 105 -1.73 13.08 2.91
N ILE A 106 -1.54 11.76 2.70
CA ILE A 106 -0.25 11.07 2.63
C ILE A 106 -0.37 9.91 1.63
N LEU A 107 0.72 9.51 0.98
CA LEU A 107 0.80 8.24 0.25
C LEU A 107 1.56 7.15 1.03
N GLU A 108 1.18 5.89 0.86
CA GLU A 108 1.99 4.73 1.24
C GLU A 108 2.41 3.99 -0.05
N LEU A 109 3.71 3.88 -0.30
CA LEU A 109 4.26 3.14 -1.44
C LEU A 109 4.45 1.68 -1.03
N ASN A 110 3.59 0.79 -1.52
CA ASN A 110 3.65 -0.61 -1.14
C ASN A 110 4.72 -1.36 -1.93
N LEU A 111 5.89 -1.52 -1.32
CA LEU A 111 7.03 -2.27 -1.86
C LEU A 111 7.18 -3.66 -1.19
N SER A 112 6.16 -4.08 -0.45
CA SER A 112 6.24 -5.25 0.43
C SER A 112 5.48 -6.48 -0.06
N CYS A 113 4.58 -6.34 -1.04
CA CYS A 113 3.65 -7.41 -1.42
C CYS A 113 4.41 -8.63 -1.99
N PRO A 114 4.40 -9.79 -1.30
CA PRO A 114 5.26 -10.93 -1.65
C PRO A 114 4.61 -11.92 -2.62
N HIS A 115 3.28 -11.86 -2.79
CA HIS A 115 2.50 -12.88 -3.50
C HIS A 115 1.97 -12.36 -4.83
N GLY A 116 2.16 -13.13 -5.92
CA GLY A 116 1.57 -12.88 -7.24
C GLY A 116 2.05 -11.60 -7.97
N MET A 117 2.88 -10.78 -7.30
CA MET A 117 3.36 -9.50 -7.80
C MET A 117 4.83 -9.55 -8.24
N GLY A 118 5.62 -10.49 -7.70
CA GLY A 118 7.02 -10.65 -8.07
C GLY A 118 7.23 -10.99 -9.55
N GLU A 119 6.37 -11.84 -10.12
CA GLU A 119 6.40 -12.18 -11.56
C GLU A 119 6.07 -10.98 -12.47
N LYS A 120 5.42 -9.95 -11.91
CA LYS A 120 5.11 -8.69 -12.60
C LYS A 120 6.14 -7.59 -12.28
N GLY A 121 7.21 -7.89 -11.56
CA GLY A 121 8.21 -6.90 -11.13
C GLY A 121 7.65 -5.85 -10.17
N MET A 122 6.70 -6.23 -9.32
CA MET A 122 6.00 -5.36 -8.38
C MET A 122 6.21 -5.79 -6.93
N GLY A 123 5.97 -4.88 -5.99
CA GLY A 123 5.96 -5.17 -4.55
C GLY A 123 7.33 -5.63 -4.06
N LEU A 124 7.39 -6.84 -3.48
CA LEU A 124 8.60 -7.42 -2.88
C LEU A 124 9.78 -7.45 -3.86
N ALA A 125 9.53 -7.64 -5.16
CA ALA A 125 10.59 -7.64 -6.17
C ALA A 125 11.35 -6.31 -6.23
N CYS A 126 10.67 -5.19 -5.97
CA CYS A 126 11.30 -3.88 -5.84
C CYS A 126 11.84 -3.66 -4.43
N GLY A 127 11.06 -3.99 -3.40
CA GLY A 127 11.38 -3.65 -2.00
C GLY A 127 12.59 -4.36 -1.38
N GLN A 128 13.19 -5.31 -2.09
CA GLN A 128 14.43 -5.99 -1.68
C GLN A 128 15.70 -5.40 -2.31
N ARG A 129 15.55 -4.38 -3.17
CA ARG A 129 16.64 -3.76 -3.92
C ARG A 129 16.73 -2.27 -3.64
N GLU A 130 17.84 -1.86 -3.03
CA GLU A 130 18.10 -0.47 -2.66
C GLU A 130 17.93 0.50 -3.83
N ASP A 131 18.52 0.16 -4.98
CA ASP A 131 18.48 1.00 -6.18
C ASP A 131 17.05 1.23 -6.69
N LEU A 132 16.22 0.18 -6.73
CA LEU A 132 14.83 0.29 -7.16
C LEU A 132 13.98 1.08 -6.17
N VAL A 133 14.21 0.91 -4.86
CA VAL A 133 13.49 1.63 -3.81
C VAL A 133 13.81 3.12 -3.86
N GLU A 134 15.09 3.47 -4.00
CA GLU A 134 15.54 4.85 -4.14
C GLU A 134 14.90 5.52 -5.37
N ASP A 135 14.96 4.87 -6.54
CA ASP A 135 14.41 5.41 -7.78
C ASP A 135 12.89 5.61 -7.70
N ILE A 136 12.14 4.63 -7.17
CA ILE A 136 10.69 4.78 -6.97
C ILE A 136 10.38 5.97 -6.05
N CYS A 137 11.12 6.12 -4.95
CA CYS A 137 10.92 7.25 -4.04
C CYS A 137 11.23 8.59 -4.72
N LYS A 138 12.30 8.66 -5.53
CA LYS A 138 12.62 9.87 -6.33
C LYS A 138 11.51 10.24 -7.30
N TRP A 139 10.99 9.26 -8.05
CA TRP A 139 9.91 9.49 -9.01
C TRP A 139 8.66 10.04 -8.33
N VAL A 140 8.24 9.41 -7.22
CA VAL A 140 7.07 9.85 -6.46
C VAL A 140 7.33 11.23 -5.83
N ARG A 141 8.50 11.45 -5.25
CA ARG A 141 8.87 12.74 -4.64
C ARG A 141 8.80 13.88 -5.64
N ALA A 142 9.25 13.66 -6.86
CA ALA A 142 9.17 14.64 -7.94
C ALA A 142 7.73 14.85 -8.46
N ALA A 143 6.84 13.87 -8.27
CA ALA A 143 5.49 13.88 -8.80
C ALA A 143 4.45 14.57 -7.91
N VAL A 144 4.59 14.48 -6.58
CA VAL A 144 3.60 14.97 -5.60
C VAL A 144 4.19 15.94 -4.59
N SER A 145 3.34 16.74 -3.95
CA SER A 145 3.70 17.69 -2.89
C SER A 145 3.40 17.16 -1.48
N ILE A 146 2.37 16.32 -1.33
CA ILE A 146 2.07 15.63 -0.07
C ILE A 146 3.21 14.70 0.37
N PRO A 147 3.35 14.42 1.67
CA PRO A 147 4.32 13.43 2.15
C PRO A 147 3.94 12.02 1.69
N PHE A 148 4.93 11.13 1.65
CA PHE A 148 4.71 9.70 1.44
C PHE A 148 5.63 8.87 2.35
N PHE A 149 5.24 7.62 2.57
CA PHE A 149 6.06 6.62 3.27
C PHE A 149 6.30 5.41 2.36
N ALA A 150 7.53 4.90 2.30
CA ALA A 150 7.82 3.61 1.70
C ALA A 150 7.52 2.48 2.70
N LYS A 151 6.63 1.56 2.34
CA LYS A 151 6.31 0.39 3.16
C LYS A 151 7.29 -0.74 2.89
N LEU A 152 8.24 -0.93 3.81
CA LEU A 152 9.33 -1.88 3.66
C LEU A 152 8.90 -3.31 3.98
N THR A 153 9.50 -4.27 3.26
CA THR A 153 9.38 -5.69 3.60
C THR A 153 10.34 -6.04 4.74
N PRO A 154 9.94 -6.90 5.70
CA PRO A 154 10.87 -7.45 6.67
C PRO A 154 11.76 -8.56 6.08
N ASN A 155 11.48 -9.02 4.86
CA ASN A 155 12.15 -10.16 4.22
C ASN A 155 13.40 -9.72 3.44
N VAL A 156 14.34 -9.07 4.12
CA VAL A 156 15.63 -8.61 3.58
C VAL A 156 16.75 -8.93 4.55
N THR A 157 17.99 -8.93 4.08
CA THR A 157 19.16 -9.19 4.92
C THR A 157 19.38 -8.04 5.92
N ASP A 158 19.37 -6.81 5.44
CA ASP A 158 19.47 -5.60 6.27
C ASP A 158 18.39 -4.60 5.84
N ILE A 159 17.43 -4.35 6.73
CA ILE A 159 16.34 -3.40 6.47
C ILE A 159 16.82 -1.95 6.50
N THR A 160 17.95 -1.67 7.14
CA THR A 160 18.48 -0.30 7.26
C THR A 160 18.98 0.21 5.93
N ASP A 161 19.49 -0.66 5.05
CA ASP A 161 19.96 -0.25 3.72
C ASP A 161 18.79 0.12 2.82
N ILE A 162 17.71 -0.67 2.84
CA ILE A 162 16.46 -0.33 2.15
C ILE A 162 15.84 0.96 2.70
N ALA A 163 15.87 1.16 4.02
CA ALA A 163 15.34 2.38 4.64
C ALA A 163 16.15 3.63 4.25
N LYS A 164 17.49 3.53 4.20
CA LYS A 164 18.36 4.62 3.72
C LYS A 164 18.07 4.95 2.25
N ALA A 165 17.92 3.93 1.40
CA ALA A 165 17.58 4.12 -0.01
C ALA A 165 16.26 4.87 -0.18
N ALA A 166 15.22 4.47 0.57
CA ALA A 166 13.95 5.20 0.57
C ALA A 166 14.12 6.66 1.01
N GLN A 167 14.86 6.91 2.10
CA GLN A 167 15.13 8.26 2.60
C GLN A 167 15.92 9.12 1.61
N VAL A 168 16.91 8.55 0.92
CA VAL A 168 17.72 9.25 -0.10
C VAL A 168 16.83 9.62 -1.30
N GLY A 169 15.84 8.79 -1.63
CA GLY A 169 14.89 9.08 -2.70
C GLY A 169 13.88 10.19 -2.40
N GLY A 170 13.69 10.56 -1.13
CA GLY A 170 12.87 11.70 -0.68
C GLY A 170 11.66 11.32 0.16
#